data_AF-A0A0V8JQD4-F1
#
_entry.id   AF-A0A0V8JQD4-F1
#
_cell.length_a   1.000
_cell.length_b   1.000
_cell.length_c   1.000
_cell.angle_alpha   90.00
_cell.angle_beta   90.00
_cell.angle_gamma   90.00
#
_symmetry.space_group_name_H-M   'P 1'
#
loop_
_entity.id
_entity.type
_entity.pdbx_description
1 polymer ?
#
loop_
_entity_poly.entity_id
_entity_poly.type
_entity_poly.pdbx_seq_one_letter_code
_entity_poly.pdbx_strand_id
1 'polypeptide(L)'
;MKRTTSLFTGIAAGSIAAAAATLLLTPTSGKTLRQRIAQESHQVKETKEDISGKIKHLKTQIQTTAKDGNTIVKNIAKDLSKTLNEFQKDIRPHQQSIQSHLNEIEDSLSHLEKHIQTTKTEGK
;
A
#
# COMPACT_ATOMS: atom_id res chain seq x y z
N MET A 1 3.97 21.97 3.26
CA MET A 1 4.92 22.25 2.16
C MET A 1 6.37 21.82 2.44
N LYS A 2 6.65 20.77 3.23
CA LYS A 2 8.04 20.41 3.64
C LYS A 2 8.70 19.26 2.84
N ARG A 3 7.96 18.53 2.01
CA ARG A 3 8.50 17.36 1.25
C ARG A 3 9.06 17.73 -0.13
N THR A 4 8.45 18.71 -0.79
CA THR A 4 8.92 19.19 -2.09
C THR A 4 10.28 19.87 -1.97
N THR A 5 10.50 20.66 -0.92
CA THR A 5 11.79 21.33 -0.65
C THR A 5 12.93 20.34 -0.48
N SER A 6 12.75 19.26 0.28
CA SER A 6 13.76 18.20 0.48
C SER A 6 14.13 17.47 -0.81
N LEU A 7 13.16 17.19 -1.69
CA LEU A 7 13.43 16.55 -2.98
C LEU A 7 14.23 17.46 -3.91
N PHE A 8 13.90 18.76 -3.95
CA PHE A 8 14.68 19.73 -4.73
C PHE A 8 16.13 19.83 -4.26
N THR A 9 16.37 19.80 -2.94
CA THR A 9 17.74 19.83 -2.41
C THR A 9 18.53 18.58 -2.80
N GLY A 10 17.90 17.39 -2.75
CA GLY A 10 18.53 16.14 -3.19
C GLY A 10 18.85 16.14 -4.69
N ILE A 11 17.91 16.62 -5.52
CA ILE A 11 18.12 16.75 -6.97
C ILE A 11 19.24 17.76 -7.26
N ALA A 12 19.29 18.89 -6.56
CA ALA A 12 20.32 19.92 -6.74
C ALA A 12 21.71 19.42 -6.31
N ALA A 13 21.81 18.77 -5.15
CA ALA A 13 23.08 18.20 -4.69
C ALA A 13 23.58 17.09 -5.64
N GLY A 14 22.68 16.21 -6.08
CA GLY A 14 23.01 15.13 -7.02
C GLY A 14 23.44 15.63 -8.39
N SER A 15 22.80 16.69 -8.92
CA SER A 15 23.16 17.24 -10.24
C SER A 15 24.54 17.92 -10.22
N ILE A 16 24.86 18.65 -9.14
CA ILE A 16 26.19 19.26 -8.96
C ILE A 16 27.27 18.18 -8.86
N ALA A 17 27.06 17.16 -8.02
CA ALA A 17 28.00 16.07 -7.85
C ALA A 17 28.21 15.28 -9.15
N ALA A 18 27.13 15.00 -9.89
CA ALA A 18 27.20 14.32 -11.17
C ALA A 18 27.92 15.16 -12.24
N ALA A 19 27.66 16.46 -12.32
CA ALA A 19 28.35 17.35 -13.26
C ALA A 19 29.85 17.44 -12.97
N ALA A 20 30.23 17.51 -11.69
CA ALA A 20 31.64 17.50 -11.30
C ALA A 20 32.32 16.16 -11.64
N ALA A 21 31.65 15.04 -11.34
CA ALA A 21 32.17 13.72 -11.66
C ALA A 21 32.29 13.48 -13.17
N THR A 22 31.31 13.91 -13.98
CA THR A 22 31.39 13.78 -15.43
C THR A 22 32.52 14.61 -16.00
N LEU A 23 32.71 15.86 -15.54
CA LEU A 23 33.85 16.69 -15.95
C LEU A 23 35.20 16.05 -15.60
N LEU A 24 35.30 15.39 -14.43
CA LEU A 24 36.53 14.78 -13.96
C LEU A 24 36.85 13.44 -14.66
N LEU A 25 35.84 12.62 -14.92
CA LEU A 25 35.99 11.28 -15.49
C LEU A 25 35.90 11.25 -17.02
N THR A 26 35.54 12.36 -17.67
CA THR A 26 35.46 12.42 -19.14
C THR A 26 36.86 12.22 -19.76
N PRO A 27 37.09 11.16 -20.55
CA PRO A 27 38.42 10.83 -21.10
C PRO A 27 38.81 11.69 -22.31
N THR A 28 38.05 12.75 -22.63
CA THR A 28 38.22 13.55 -23.85
C THR A 28 38.71 14.96 -23.56
N SER A 29 39.62 15.47 -24.40
CA SER A 29 40.14 16.84 -24.28
C SER A 29 39.02 17.88 -24.36
N GLY A 30 39.09 18.93 -23.54
CA GLY A 30 38.08 19.99 -23.47
C GLY A 30 37.81 20.68 -24.81
N LYS A 31 38.78 20.71 -25.74
CA LYS A 31 38.59 21.25 -27.09
C LYS A 31 37.65 20.36 -27.92
N THR A 32 37.88 19.05 -27.89
CA THR A 32 37.06 18.04 -28.57
C THR A 32 35.66 17.97 -27.95
N LEU A 33 35.56 18.09 -26.62
CA LEU A 33 34.29 18.13 -25.91
C LEU A 33 33.44 19.33 -26.32
N ARG A 34 34.03 20.53 -26.41
CA ARG A 34 33.31 21.74 -26.88
C ARG A 34 32.86 21.63 -28.34
N GLN A 35 33.72 21.12 -29.23
CA GLN A 35 33.35 20.90 -30.63
C GLN A 35 32.19 19.89 -30.76
N ARG A 36 32.25 18.79 -29.98
CA ARG A 36 31.18 17.80 -29.95
C ARG A 36 29.90 18.41 -29.38
N ILE A 37 29.95 19.16 -28.27
CA ILE A 37 28.77 19.85 -27.73
C ILE A 37 28.16 20.79 -28.77
N ALA A 38 28.96 21.57 -29.51
CA ALA A 38 28.46 22.46 -30.54
C ALA A 38 27.74 21.69 -31.65
N GLN A 39 28.32 20.58 -32.12
CA GLN A 39 27.76 19.77 -33.20
C GLN A 39 26.51 18.97 -32.76
N GLU A 40 26.54 18.39 -31.56
CA GLU A 40 25.44 17.60 -30.99
C GLU A 40 24.28 18.48 -30.49
N SER A 41 24.54 19.75 -30.12
CA SER A 41 23.48 20.66 -29.65
C SER A 41 22.37 20.87 -30.68
N HIS A 42 22.71 20.79 -31.97
CA HIS A 42 21.75 20.91 -33.07
C HIS A 42 20.84 19.67 -33.14
N GLN A 43 21.40 18.47 -32.97
CA GLN A 43 20.63 17.22 -32.94
C GLN A 43 19.78 17.10 -31.66
N VAL A 44 20.28 17.60 -30.54
CA VAL A 44 19.56 17.63 -29.26
C VAL A 44 18.31 18.52 -29.34
N LYS A 45 18.32 19.59 -30.14
CA LYS A 45 17.15 20.45 -30.33
C LYS A 45 15.98 19.70 -30.96
N GLU A 46 16.23 18.98 -32.05
CA GLU A 46 15.20 18.17 -32.73
C GLU A 46 14.73 17.01 -31.83
N THR A 47 15.67 16.36 -31.13
CA THR A 47 15.35 15.27 -30.20
C THR A 47 14.53 15.76 -28.99
N LYS A 48 14.67 17.02 -28.58
CA LYS A 48 13.92 17.61 -27.45
C LYS A 48 12.43 17.71 -27.73
N GLU A 49 12.04 18.02 -28.97
CA GLU A 49 10.63 18.11 -29.36
C GLU A 49 9.97 16.74 -29.33
N ASP A 50 10.65 15.71 -29.84
CA ASP A 50 10.20 14.32 -29.79
C ASP A 50 10.12 13.77 -28.35
N ILE A 51 11.15 14.04 -27.53
CA ILE A 51 11.15 13.65 -26.11
C ILE A 51 10.03 14.36 -25.34
N SER A 52 9.80 15.65 -25.59
CA SER A 52 8.72 16.40 -24.93
C SER A 52 7.34 15.80 -25.27
N GLY A 53 7.13 15.42 -26.54
CA GLY A 53 5.94 14.69 -26.96
C GLY A 53 5.79 13.34 -26.25
N LYS A 54 6.87 12.56 -26.20
CA LYS A 54 6.89 11.24 -25.54
C LYS A 54 6.68 11.34 -24.03
N ILE A 55 7.26 12.33 -23.35
CA ILE A 55 7.06 12.59 -21.92
C ILE A 55 5.62 12.99 -21.64
N LYS A 56 5.01 13.84 -22.47
CA LYS A 56 3.58 14.18 -22.33
C LYS A 56 2.72 12.94 -22.43
N HIS A 57 2.97 12.09 -23.42
CA HIS A 57 2.23 10.84 -23.60
C HIS A 57 2.41 9.88 -22.42
N LEU A 58 3.65 9.72 -21.94
CA LEU A 58 3.96 8.89 -20.77
C LEU A 58 3.27 9.40 -19.50
N LYS A 59 3.24 10.73 -19.30
CA LYS A 59 2.54 11.36 -18.18
C LYS A 59 1.05 11.05 -18.20
N THR A 60 0.41 11.11 -19.37
CA THR A 60 -1.01 10.79 -19.52
C THR A 60 -1.27 9.31 -19.21
N GLN A 61 -0.44 8.38 -19.70
CA GLN A 61 -0.58 6.96 -19.39
C GLN A 61 -0.40 6.65 -17.91
N ILE A 62 0.62 7.23 -17.28
CA ILE A 62 0.87 7.06 -15.84
C ILE A 62 -0.28 7.63 -15.01
N GLN A 63 -0.86 8.77 -15.40
CA GLN A 63 -2.03 9.31 -14.71
C GLN A 63 -3.24 8.36 -14.79
N THR A 64 -3.49 7.76 -15.95
CA THR A 64 -4.57 6.78 -16.12
C THR A 64 -4.30 5.51 -15.31
N THR A 65 -3.11 4.92 -15.40
CA THR A 65 -2.72 3.73 -14.64
C THR A 65 -2.74 3.97 -13.12
N ALA A 66 -2.29 5.13 -12.65
CA ALA A 66 -2.34 5.47 -11.22
C ALA A 66 -3.78 5.67 -10.72
N LYS A 67 -4.66 6.23 -11.57
CA LYS A 67 -6.08 6.40 -11.27
C LYS A 67 -6.80 5.05 -11.20
N ASP A 68 -6.48 4.14 -12.11
CA ASP A 68 -7.05 2.79 -12.13
C ASP A 68 -6.52 1.95 -10.95
N GLY A 69 -5.23 2.03 -10.64
CA GLY A 69 -4.63 1.37 -9.47
C GLY A 69 -5.24 1.83 -8.14
N ASN A 70 -5.48 3.13 -7.96
CA ASN A 70 -6.14 3.65 -6.76
C ASN A 70 -7.60 3.18 -6.64
N THR A 71 -8.29 3.03 -7.77
CA THR A 71 -9.68 2.55 -7.80
C THR A 71 -9.76 1.06 -7.47
N ILE A 72 -8.85 0.25 -8.00
CA ILE A 72 -8.77 -1.20 -7.75
C ILE A 72 -8.50 -1.47 -6.25
N VAL A 73 -7.51 -0.82 -5.65
CA VAL A 73 -7.17 -1.01 -4.22
C VAL A 73 -8.34 -0.60 -3.31
N LYS A 74 -9.03 0.48 -3.64
CA LYS A 74 -10.19 0.96 -2.87
C LYS A 74 -11.37 -0.01 -2.94
N ASN A 75 -11.62 -0.63 -4.09
CA ASN A 75 -12.69 -1.61 -4.26
C ASN A 75 -12.40 -2.88 -3.45
N ILE A 76 -11.17 -3.40 -3.49
CA ILE A 76 -10.77 -4.59 -2.71
C ILE A 76 -10.96 -4.35 -1.20
N ALA A 77 -10.53 -3.19 -0.68
CA ALA A 77 -10.68 -2.86 0.73
C ALA A 77 -12.17 -2.79 1.14
N LYS A 78 -13.03 -2.27 0.26
CA LYS A 78 -14.47 -2.19 0.47
C LYS A 78 -15.13 -3.57 0.47
N ASP A 79 -14.76 -4.42 -0.47
CA ASP A 79 -15.29 -5.78 -0.59
C ASP A 79 -14.86 -6.65 0.61
N LEU A 80 -13.59 -6.56 1.02
CA LEU A 80 -13.10 -7.26 2.21
C LEU A 80 -13.83 -6.81 3.48
N SER A 81 -14.05 -5.50 3.64
CA SER A 81 -14.81 -4.96 4.77
C SER A 81 -16.26 -5.45 4.80
N LYS A 82 -16.88 -5.60 3.62
CA LYS A 82 -18.23 -6.16 3.48
C LYS A 82 -18.25 -7.64 3.89
N THR A 83 -17.33 -8.44 3.36
CA THR A 83 -17.20 -9.87 3.71
C THR A 83 -16.96 -10.08 5.21
N LEU A 84 -16.11 -9.25 5.84
CA LEU A 84 -15.88 -9.32 7.29
C LEU A 84 -17.13 -8.97 8.11
N ASN A 85 -17.90 -7.97 7.68
CA ASN A 85 -19.16 -7.62 8.34
C ASN A 85 -20.21 -8.72 8.21
N GLU A 86 -20.32 -9.35 7.03
CA GLU A 86 -21.23 -10.47 6.79
C GLU A 86 -20.84 -11.67 7.65
N PHE A 87 -19.56 -12.05 7.65
CA PHE A 87 -19.05 -13.12 8.51
C PHE A 87 -19.34 -12.85 10.01
N GLN A 88 -19.11 -11.62 10.46
CA GLN A 88 -19.39 -11.23 11.84
C GLN A 88 -20.90 -11.31 12.16
N LYS A 89 -21.76 -10.92 11.22
CA LYS A 89 -23.22 -10.98 11.39
C LYS A 89 -23.69 -12.43 11.48
N ASP A 90 -23.10 -13.32 10.70
CA ASP A 90 -23.49 -14.74 10.63
C ASP A 90 -22.98 -15.54 11.84
N ILE A 91 -21.77 -15.25 12.34
CA ILE A 91 -21.18 -16.00 13.46
C ILE A 91 -21.73 -15.60 14.83
N ARG A 92 -22.08 -14.31 15.04
CA ARG A 92 -22.62 -13.83 16.32
C ARG A 92 -23.81 -14.64 16.87
N PRO A 93 -24.88 -14.93 16.10
CA PRO A 93 -26.02 -15.69 16.62
C PRO A 93 -25.62 -17.13 16.99
N HIS A 94 -24.72 -17.76 16.23
CA HIS A 94 -24.20 -19.09 16.57
C HIS A 94 -23.39 -19.07 17.86
N GLN A 95 -22.57 -18.03 18.08
CA GLN A 95 -21.82 -17.85 19.32
C GLN A 95 -22.74 -17.67 20.53
N GLN A 96 -23.80 -16.85 20.40
CA GLN A 96 -24.79 -16.65 21.45
C GLN A 96 -25.60 -17.92 21.75
N SER A 97 -25.97 -18.69 20.72
CA SER A 97 -26.66 -19.96 20.88
C SER A 97 -25.81 -20.97 21.63
N ILE A 98 -24.53 -21.13 21.27
CA ILE A 98 -23.59 -22.01 22.01
C ILE A 98 -23.52 -21.59 23.48
N GLN A 99 -23.42 -20.30 23.75
CA GLN A 99 -23.34 -19.78 25.12
C GLN A 99 -24.63 -20.03 25.92
N SER A 100 -25.79 -19.91 25.28
CA SER A 100 -27.08 -20.25 25.88
C SER A 100 -27.17 -21.73 26.23
N HIS A 101 -26.77 -22.62 25.31
CA HIS A 101 -26.78 -24.06 25.53
C HIS A 101 -25.81 -24.49 26.65
N LEU A 102 -24.65 -23.84 26.76
CA LEU A 102 -23.72 -24.10 27.87
C LEU A 102 -24.33 -23.72 29.23
N ASN A 103 -25.02 -22.58 29.32
CA ASN A 103 -25.69 -22.16 30.54
C ASN A 103 -26.83 -23.13 30.93
N GLU A 104 -27.62 -23.60 29.98
CA GLU A 104 -28.68 -24.60 30.23
C GLU A 104 -28.12 -25.93 30.76
N ILE A 105 -26.98 -26.38 30.21
CA ILE A 105 -26.28 -27.58 30.68
C ILE A 105 -25.79 -27.39 32.12
N GLU A 106 -25.20 -26.23 32.42
CA GLU A 106 -24.71 -25.91 33.76
C GLU A 106 -25.84 -25.88 34.80
N ASP A 107 -26.97 -25.27 34.45
CA ASP A 107 -28.13 -25.18 35.34
C ASP A 107 -28.77 -26.56 35.57
N SER A 108 -28.86 -27.38 34.51
CA SER A 108 -29.33 -28.76 34.59
C SER A 108 -28.41 -29.64 35.47
N LEU A 109 -27.09 -29.45 35.37
CA LEU A 109 -26.11 -30.17 36.18
C LEU A 109 -26.22 -29.79 37.66
N SER A 110 -26.37 -28.49 37.94
CA SER A 110 -26.58 -27.93 39.29
C SER A 110 -27.87 -28.44 39.93
N HIS A 111 -28.95 -28.52 39.17
CA HIS A 111 -30.21 -29.12 39.62
C HIS A 111 -30.04 -30.62 39.94
N LEU A 112 -29.35 -31.38 39.08
CA LEU A 112 -29.06 -32.80 39.33
C LEU A 112 -28.26 -33.00 40.61
N GLU A 113 -27.23 -32.19 40.84
CA GLU A 113 -26.41 -32.27 42.04
C GLU A 113 -27.21 -32.00 43.31
N LYS A 114 -28.07 -30.96 43.30
CA LYS A 114 -28.96 -30.67 44.44
C LYS A 114 -29.94 -31.79 44.74
N HIS A 115 -30.55 -32.39 43.71
CA HIS A 115 -31.50 -33.50 43.89
C HIS A 115 -30.83 -34.77 44.42
N ILE A 116 -29.58 -35.05 44.02
CA ILE A 116 -28.80 -36.18 44.53
C ILE A 116 -28.38 -35.93 45.99
N GLN A 117 -28.03 -34.70 46.36
CA GLN A 117 -27.68 -34.38 47.74
C GLN A 117 -28.88 -34.45 48.70
N THR A 118 -30.07 -34.00 48.28
CA THR A 118 -31.29 -34.07 49.11
C THR A 118 -31.79 -35.49 49.31
N THR A 119 -31.77 -36.34 48.27
CA THR A 119 -32.14 -37.76 48.41
C THR A 119 -31.14 -38.59 49.21
N LYS A 120 -29.85 -38.18 49.27
CA LYS A 120 -28.85 -38.84 50.11
C LYS A 120 -28.99 -38.49 51.60
N THR A 121 -29.56 -37.35 51.94
CA THR A 121 -29.78 -36.92 53.34
C THR A 121 -31.03 -37.49 54.00
N GLU A 122 -32.02 -37.99 53.23
CA GLU A 122 -33.24 -38.61 53.77
C GLU A 122 -33.14 -40.14 53.97
N GLY A 123 -32.02 -40.75 53.58
CA GLY A 123 -31.78 -42.20 53.66
C GLY A 123 -30.90 -42.66 54.82
N LYS A 124 -30.81 -41.92 55.93
CA LYS A 124 -29.99 -42.30 57.09
C LYS A 124 -30.78 -42.33 58.40
#